data_AF-A0A9W9P3D7-F1
#
_entry.id   AF-A0A9W9P3D7-F1
#
_cell.length_a   1.000
_cell.length_b   1.000
_cell.length_c   1.000
_cell.angle_alpha   90.00
_cell.angle_beta   90.00
_cell.angle_gamma   90.00
#
_symmetry.space_group_name_H-M   'P 1'
#
loop_
_entity.id
_entity.type
_entity.pdbx_description
1 polymer ?
#
loop_
_entity_poly.entity_id
_entity_poly.type
_entity_poly.pdbx_seq_one_letter_code
_entity_poly.pdbx_strand_id
1 'polypeptide(L)'
;MGRWNLDFFHWNYLLGFVLVTVILVIGLVQEPPSVRMTALPPSLLLVQVGTTLVIVGILSKLRIRQPFPVSSHPAGEVFRPGILTIIEDVVAVDGGRKSEYRRALMRRYEASPRFQRLIEDLNWFWGFGGMVLGIIMIIVLAKVRVKTFAFGLGWVIPWVWAGVWSIVTTYWVKSALREERRTWIKTKSAEVV
;
A
#
# COMPACT_ATOMS: atom_id res chain seq x y z
N MET A 1 4.75 2.12 -26.79
CA MET A 1 5.34 2.49 -25.49
C MET A 1 6.25 1.35 -25.04
N GLY A 2 7.51 1.66 -24.73
CA GLY A 2 8.62 0.69 -24.64
C GLY A 2 8.50 -0.33 -23.51
N ARG A 3 9.13 -1.50 -23.74
CA ARG A 3 9.05 -2.75 -22.96
C ARG A 3 9.59 -2.68 -21.52
N TRP A 4 9.96 -1.49 -21.02
CA TRP A 4 10.74 -1.27 -19.79
C TRP A 4 10.34 0.01 -19.02
N ASN A 5 9.07 0.43 -19.07
CA ASN A 5 8.62 1.52 -18.19
C ASN A 5 8.38 0.99 -16.77
N LEU A 6 9.44 0.99 -15.96
CA LEU A 6 9.31 0.85 -14.50
C LEU A 6 8.55 2.07 -13.97
N ASP A 7 7.41 1.80 -13.38
CA ASP A 7 6.49 2.78 -12.84
C ASP A 7 6.99 3.36 -11.50
N PHE A 8 6.59 4.58 -11.13
CA PHE A 8 6.94 5.27 -9.89
C PHE A 8 6.78 4.40 -8.64
N PHE A 9 5.69 3.63 -8.53
CA PHE A 9 5.51 2.71 -7.41
C PHE A 9 6.50 1.54 -7.44
N HIS A 10 6.85 1.04 -8.61
CA HIS A 10 7.88 0.00 -8.74
C HIS A 10 9.25 0.54 -8.33
N TRP A 11 9.59 1.77 -8.72
CA TRP A 11 10.80 2.45 -8.26
C TRP A 11 10.78 2.71 -6.75
N ASN A 12 9.63 3.07 -6.19
CA ASN A 12 9.45 3.26 -4.75
C ASN A 12 9.68 1.95 -3.98
N TYR A 13 9.08 0.84 -4.43
CA TYR A 13 9.33 -0.48 -3.83
C TYR A 13 10.77 -0.94 -4.00
N LEU A 14 11.36 -0.74 -5.17
CA LEU A 14 12.76 -1.07 -5.43
C LEU A 14 13.68 -0.31 -4.46
N LEU A 15 13.45 1.00 -4.29
CA LEU A 15 14.17 1.81 -3.33
C LEU A 15 14.02 1.26 -1.91
N GLY A 16 12.80 0.88 -1.52
CA GLY A 16 12.52 0.21 -0.25
C GLY A 16 13.36 -1.06 -0.05
N PHE A 17 13.37 -1.96 -1.04
CA PHE A 17 14.15 -3.19 -0.99
C PHE A 17 15.65 -2.95 -0.99
N VAL A 18 16.15 -1.96 -1.73
CA VAL A 18 17.56 -1.57 -1.70
C VAL A 18 17.94 -1.06 -0.31
N LEU A 19 17.14 -0.17 0.29
CA LEU A 19 17.39 0.33 1.66
C LEU A 19 17.40 -0.81 2.69
N VAL A 20 16.44 -1.72 2.62
CA VAL A 20 16.38 -2.92 3.46
C VAL A 20 17.64 -3.77 3.30
N THR A 21 18.06 -4.01 2.06
CA THR A 21 19.23 -4.83 1.76
C THR A 21 20.49 -4.19 2.32
N VAL A 22 20.68 -2.88 2.10
CA VAL A 22 21.82 -2.12 2.64
C VAL A 22 21.88 -2.22 4.16
N ILE A 23 20.75 -2.04 4.85
CA ILE A 23 20.68 -2.11 6.32
C ILE A 23 21.01 -3.51 6.83
N LEU A 24 20.50 -4.55 6.15
CA LEU A 24 20.83 -5.94 6.46
C LEU A 24 22.31 -6.21 6.30
N VAL A 25 22.91 -5.81 5.17
CA VAL A 25 24.34 -6.00 4.90
C VAL A 25 25.20 -5.29 5.95
N ILE A 26 24.92 -4.01 6.24
CA ILE A 26 25.65 -3.26 7.27
C ILE A 26 25.50 -3.91 8.65
N GLY A 27 24.31 -4.43 8.96
CA GLY A 27 24.06 -5.12 10.21
C GLY A 27 24.84 -6.43 10.34
N LEU A 28 24.97 -7.17 9.23
CA LEU A 28 25.64 -8.48 9.20
C LEU A 28 27.17 -8.40 9.16
N VAL A 29 27.74 -7.37 8.55
CA VAL A 29 29.20 -7.18 8.42
C VAL A 29 29.87 -6.69 9.71
N GLN A 30 29.09 -6.19 10.67
CA GLN A 30 29.65 -5.77 11.98
C GLN A 30 30.15 -6.98 12.79
N GLU A 31 31.22 -6.78 13.57
CA GLU A 31 31.72 -7.76 14.52
C GLU A 31 31.55 -7.26 15.97
N PRO A 32 30.66 -7.86 16.78
CA PRO A 32 29.69 -8.91 16.44
C PRO A 32 28.49 -8.36 15.61
N PRO A 33 27.76 -9.21 14.85
CA PRO A 33 26.65 -8.78 14.02
C PRO A 33 25.59 -7.99 14.79
N SER A 34 25.14 -6.89 14.19
CA SER A 34 24.11 -6.03 14.77
C SER A 34 22.72 -6.62 14.55
N VAL A 35 22.30 -7.44 15.52
CA VAL A 35 20.95 -8.04 15.58
C VAL A 35 19.84 -6.97 15.56
N ARG A 36 20.11 -5.76 16.07
CA ARG A 36 19.12 -4.68 16.03
C ARG A 36 18.91 -4.14 14.62
N MET A 37 19.99 -3.93 13.87
CA MET A 37 19.89 -3.43 12.50
C MET A 37 19.18 -4.44 11.60
N THR A 38 19.43 -5.73 11.81
CA THR A 38 18.78 -6.80 11.05
C THR A 38 17.31 -7.03 11.43
N ALA A 39 16.82 -6.45 12.53
CA ALA A 39 15.42 -6.49 12.95
C ALA A 39 14.57 -5.33 12.40
N LEU A 40 15.19 -4.23 11.98
CA LEU A 40 14.52 -3.03 11.48
C LEU A 40 13.81 -3.16 10.10
N PRO A 41 14.23 -4.02 9.15
CA PRO A 41 13.75 -3.94 7.78
C PRO A 41 12.23 -3.96 7.61
N PRO A 42 11.46 -4.85 8.24
CA PRO A 42 10.00 -4.86 8.06
C PRO A 42 9.35 -3.57 8.59
N SER A 43 9.89 -3.00 9.66
CA SER A 43 9.39 -1.75 10.25
C SER A 43 9.67 -0.55 9.34
N LEU A 44 10.84 -0.53 8.70
CA LEU A 44 11.20 0.52 7.74
C LEU A 44 10.37 0.46 6.47
N LEU A 45 10.07 -0.74 5.96
CA LEU A 45 9.15 -0.90 4.83
C LEU A 45 7.75 -0.38 5.18
N LEU A 46 7.25 -0.67 6.38
CA LEU A 46 5.95 -0.14 6.83
C LEU A 46 5.94 1.40 6.87
N VAL A 47 6.99 2.03 7.38
CA VAL A 47 7.11 3.51 7.37
C VAL A 47 7.20 4.02 5.94
N GLN A 48 8.02 3.41 5.09
CA GLN A 48 8.25 3.88 3.71
C GLN A 48 6.99 3.76 2.84
N VAL A 49 6.33 2.60 2.85
CA VAL A 49 5.08 2.38 2.11
C VAL A 49 3.96 3.23 2.69
N GLY A 50 3.83 3.25 4.03
CA GLY A 50 2.82 4.04 4.73
C GLY A 50 2.93 5.54 4.44
N THR A 51 4.15 6.08 4.49
CA THR A 51 4.44 7.47 4.15
C THR A 51 4.12 7.77 2.69
N THR A 52 4.46 6.85 1.77
CA THR A 52 4.14 7.01 0.35
C THR A 52 2.64 7.09 0.12
N LEU A 53 1.84 6.21 0.75
CA LEU A 53 0.38 6.24 0.67
C LEU A 53 -0.22 7.53 1.25
N VAL A 54 0.32 8.01 2.37
CA VAL A 54 -0.11 9.28 2.99
C VAL A 54 0.20 10.46 2.06
N ILE A 55 1.43 10.57 1.55
CA ILE A 55 1.82 11.65 0.64
C ILE A 55 0.96 11.63 -0.62
N VAL A 56 0.84 10.48 -1.30
CA VAL A 56 0.01 10.36 -2.51
C VAL A 56 -1.47 10.64 -2.21
N GLY A 57 -1.97 10.22 -1.04
CA GLY A 57 -3.31 10.55 -0.57
C GLY A 57 -3.53 12.06 -0.41
N ILE A 58 -2.57 12.78 0.19
CA ILE A 58 -2.60 14.24 0.31
C ILE A 58 -2.57 14.89 -1.07
N LEU A 59 -1.66 14.48 -1.95
CA LEU A 59 -1.57 15.01 -3.32
C LEU A 59 -2.87 14.78 -4.11
N SER A 60 -3.50 13.61 -3.92
CA SER A 60 -4.78 13.27 -4.51
C SER A 60 -5.91 14.18 -4.02
N LYS A 61 -5.98 14.41 -2.69
CA LYS A 61 -6.95 15.33 -2.07
C LYS A 61 -6.79 16.77 -2.55
N LEU A 62 -5.54 17.22 -2.68
CA LEU A 62 -5.21 18.55 -3.19
C LEU A 62 -5.40 18.70 -4.71
N ARG A 63 -5.84 17.63 -5.39
CA ARG A 63 -6.04 17.58 -6.84
C ARG A 63 -4.77 17.95 -7.63
N ILE A 64 -3.60 17.66 -7.07
CA ILE A 64 -2.32 17.95 -7.73
C ILE A 64 -2.17 17.02 -8.93
N ARG A 65 -1.71 17.57 -10.06
CA ARG A 65 -1.44 16.82 -11.28
C ARG A 65 -0.09 16.13 -11.19
N GLN A 66 -0.03 14.86 -11.54
CA GLN A 66 1.20 14.09 -11.50
C GLN A 66 2.15 14.51 -12.64
N PRO A 67 3.41 14.84 -12.36
CA PRO A 67 4.35 15.29 -13.38
C PRO A 67 4.92 14.13 -14.22
N PHE A 68 4.78 12.89 -13.75
CA PHE A 68 5.24 11.67 -14.40
C PHE A 68 4.12 10.62 -14.41
N PRO A 69 4.15 9.62 -15.32
CA PRO A 69 3.17 8.55 -15.31
C PRO A 69 3.27 7.72 -14.03
N VAL A 70 2.12 7.41 -13.43
CA VAL A 70 2.00 6.53 -12.27
C VAL A 70 1.07 5.37 -12.63
N SER A 71 1.67 4.24 -12.92
CA SER A 71 1.06 2.97 -13.25
C SER A 71 0.25 3.07 -14.53
N SER A 72 -1.00 2.64 -14.49
CA SER A 72 -1.95 2.82 -15.58
C SER A 72 -2.35 4.30 -15.81
N HIS A 73 -1.82 5.26 -15.04
CA HIS A 73 -2.16 6.68 -15.16
C HIS A 73 -1.11 7.49 -15.94
N PRO A 74 -1.51 8.21 -17.00
CA PRO A 74 -0.61 9.07 -17.77
C PRO A 74 -0.21 10.33 -16.98
N ALA A 75 0.95 10.87 -17.30
CA ALA A 75 1.39 12.16 -16.77
C ALA A 75 0.34 13.26 -17.06
N GLY A 76 0.15 14.19 -16.12
CA GLY A 76 -0.82 15.29 -16.22
C GLY A 76 -2.20 14.99 -15.64
N GLU A 77 -2.53 13.72 -15.32
CA GLU A 77 -3.73 13.40 -14.54
C GLU A 77 -3.58 13.81 -13.06
N VAL A 78 -4.71 13.99 -12.39
CA VAL A 78 -4.71 14.20 -10.93
C VAL A 78 -4.23 12.93 -10.24
N PHE A 79 -3.39 13.06 -9.22
CA PHE A 79 -2.98 11.92 -8.38
C PHE A 79 -4.22 11.16 -7.90
N ARG A 80 -4.21 9.84 -8.07
CA ARG A 80 -5.22 8.96 -7.47
C ARG A 80 -4.66 8.36 -6.19
N PRO A 81 -5.50 7.90 -5.24
CA PRO A 81 -5.02 7.28 -4.01
C PRO A 81 -4.07 6.11 -4.32
N GLY A 82 -2.91 6.09 -3.66
CA GLY A 82 -1.82 5.16 -3.96
C GLY A 82 -2.19 3.68 -3.81
N ILE A 83 -3.20 3.38 -2.99
CA ILE A 83 -3.70 2.01 -2.82
C ILE A 83 -4.21 1.40 -4.14
N LEU A 84 -4.69 2.21 -5.11
CA LEU A 84 -5.08 1.70 -6.42
C LEU A 84 -3.91 1.04 -7.13
N THR A 85 -2.75 1.69 -7.10
CA THR A 85 -1.54 1.15 -7.72
C THR A 85 -1.12 -0.14 -7.04
N ILE A 86 -1.20 -0.22 -5.70
CA ILE A 86 -0.92 -1.46 -4.96
C ILE A 86 -1.86 -2.59 -5.39
N ILE A 87 -3.16 -2.32 -5.56
CA ILE A 87 -4.12 -3.31 -6.05
C ILE A 87 -3.75 -3.77 -7.47
N GLU A 88 -3.37 -2.85 -8.36
CA GLU A 88 -2.94 -3.21 -9.72
C GLU A 88 -1.70 -4.10 -9.73
N ASP A 89 -0.77 -3.87 -8.81
CA ASP A 89 0.48 -4.61 -8.70
C ASP A 89 0.26 -6.00 -8.11
N VAL A 90 -0.50 -6.12 -7.01
CA VAL A 90 -0.86 -7.42 -6.41
C VAL A 90 -1.60 -8.30 -7.43
N VAL A 91 -2.61 -7.76 -8.11
CA VAL A 91 -3.35 -8.52 -9.12
C VAL A 91 -2.51 -8.80 -10.36
N ALA A 92 -1.55 -7.93 -10.69
CA ALA A 92 -0.59 -8.21 -11.75
C ALA A 92 0.31 -9.40 -11.41
N VAL A 93 0.65 -9.63 -10.14
CA VAL A 93 1.42 -10.81 -9.73
C VAL A 93 0.57 -12.08 -9.85
N ASP A 94 -0.70 -12.03 -9.43
CA ASP A 94 -1.57 -13.22 -9.37
C ASP A 94 -2.27 -13.62 -10.69
N GLY A 95 -2.48 -12.67 -11.62
CA GLY A 95 -3.69 -12.73 -12.45
C GLY A 95 -3.61 -13.23 -13.89
N GLY A 96 -2.45 -13.29 -14.55
CA GLY A 96 -2.35 -13.66 -15.99
C GLY A 96 -3.14 -12.80 -17.02
N ARG A 97 -4.12 -12.00 -16.59
CA ARG A 97 -5.04 -11.13 -17.37
C ARG A 97 -4.96 -9.67 -16.90
N LYS A 98 -3.73 -9.17 -16.78
CA LYS A 98 -3.40 -7.92 -16.07
C LYS A 98 -4.08 -6.68 -16.66
N SER A 99 -4.27 -6.60 -17.98
CA SER A 99 -4.78 -5.39 -18.65
C SER A 99 -6.30 -5.23 -18.56
N GLU A 100 -7.07 -6.32 -18.62
CA GLU A 100 -8.53 -6.28 -18.52
C GLU A 100 -8.98 -5.89 -17.12
N TYR A 101 -8.34 -6.45 -16.09
CA TYR A 101 -8.63 -6.13 -14.71
C TYR A 101 -8.37 -4.64 -14.41
N ARG A 102 -7.21 -4.11 -14.81
CA ARG A 102 -6.86 -2.69 -14.63
C ARG A 102 -7.90 -1.76 -15.27
N ARG A 103 -8.29 -2.03 -16.52
CA ARG A 103 -9.35 -1.26 -17.20
C ARG A 103 -10.71 -1.38 -16.52
N ALA A 104 -11.06 -2.55 -15.98
CA ALA A 104 -12.31 -2.73 -15.24
C ALA A 104 -12.30 -1.98 -13.89
N LEU A 105 -11.18 -2.03 -13.17
CA LEU A 105 -10.97 -1.32 -11.91
C LEU A 105 -11.10 0.20 -12.11
N MET A 106 -10.44 0.74 -13.13
CA MET A 106 -10.49 2.17 -13.42
C MET A 106 -11.86 2.64 -13.88
N ARG A 107 -12.55 1.87 -14.74
CA ARG A 107 -13.94 2.17 -15.11
C ARG A 107 -14.86 2.21 -13.89
N ARG A 108 -14.68 1.30 -12.93
CA ARG A 108 -15.45 1.31 -11.68
C ARG A 108 -15.12 2.53 -10.83
N TYR A 109 -13.84 2.84 -10.70
CA TYR A 109 -13.39 4.01 -9.95
C TYR A 109 -13.95 5.31 -10.50
N GLU A 110 -14.02 5.45 -11.82
CA GLU A 110 -14.59 6.64 -12.46
C GLU A 110 -16.12 6.68 -12.37
N ALA A 111 -16.78 5.52 -12.44
CA ALA A 111 -18.24 5.43 -12.43
C ALA A 111 -18.89 5.56 -11.03
N SER A 112 -18.16 5.31 -9.95
CA SER A 112 -18.74 5.19 -8.61
C SER A 112 -18.06 6.10 -7.57
N PRO A 113 -18.71 7.21 -7.16
CA PRO A 113 -18.23 8.05 -6.06
C PRO A 113 -18.15 7.33 -4.71
N ARG A 114 -18.91 6.24 -4.53
CA ARG A 114 -18.81 5.37 -3.35
C ARG A 114 -17.54 4.54 -3.39
N PHE A 115 -17.21 3.99 -4.55
CA PHE A 115 -15.97 3.23 -4.72
C PHE A 115 -14.74 4.14 -4.58
N GLN A 116 -14.79 5.38 -5.08
CA GLN A 116 -13.73 6.37 -4.86
C GLN A 116 -13.48 6.62 -3.38
N ARG A 117 -14.55 6.83 -2.59
CA ARG A 117 -14.46 6.98 -1.13
C ARG A 117 -13.86 5.76 -0.44
N LEU A 118 -14.33 4.55 -0.79
CA LEU A 118 -13.78 3.31 -0.26
C LEU A 118 -12.27 3.21 -0.51
N ILE A 119 -11.83 3.48 -1.74
CA ILE A 119 -10.41 3.47 -2.11
C ILE A 119 -9.62 4.50 -1.31
N GLU A 120 -10.18 5.69 -1.11
CA GLU A 120 -9.55 6.72 -0.30
C GLU A 120 -9.43 6.32 1.18
N ASP A 121 -10.49 5.78 1.76
CA ASP A 121 -10.52 5.31 3.14
C ASP A 121 -9.49 4.19 3.37
N LEU A 122 -9.38 3.26 2.42
CA LEU A 122 -8.37 2.21 2.45
C LEU A 122 -6.95 2.77 2.33
N ASN A 123 -6.74 3.79 1.50
CA ASN A 123 -5.45 4.45 1.36
C ASN A 123 -5.00 5.04 2.70
N TRP A 124 -5.89 5.74 3.41
CA TRP A 124 -5.58 6.28 4.74
C TRP A 124 -5.40 5.20 5.79
N PHE A 125 -6.25 4.18 5.79
CA PHE A 125 -6.20 3.07 6.73
C PHE A 125 -4.86 2.33 6.67
N TRP A 126 -4.39 1.99 5.47
CA TRP A 126 -3.09 1.35 5.27
C TRP A 126 -1.92 2.33 5.43
N GLY A 127 -2.07 3.56 4.94
CA GLY A 127 -1.04 4.59 5.02
C GLY A 127 -0.69 4.96 6.46
N PHE A 128 -1.67 5.43 7.24
CA PHE A 128 -1.46 5.75 8.64
C PHE A 128 -1.20 4.51 9.49
N GLY A 129 -1.91 3.40 9.24
CA GLY A 129 -1.69 2.15 9.97
C GLY A 129 -0.26 1.65 9.87
N GLY A 130 0.29 1.60 8.64
CA GLY A 130 1.67 1.20 8.39
C GLY A 130 2.67 2.18 8.98
N MET A 131 2.46 3.49 8.80
CA MET A 131 3.37 4.50 9.35
C MET A 131 3.43 4.47 10.88
N VAL A 132 2.28 4.40 11.55
CA VAL A 132 2.19 4.35 13.03
C VAL A 132 2.85 3.08 13.56
N LEU A 133 2.50 1.91 13.03
CA LEU A 133 3.11 0.66 13.48
C LEU A 133 4.62 0.65 13.23
N GLY A 134 5.06 1.06 12.04
CA GLY A 134 6.47 1.10 11.68
C GLY A 134 7.28 1.97 12.64
N ILE A 135 6.79 3.16 12.96
CA ILE A 135 7.44 4.07 13.93
C ILE A 135 7.47 3.45 15.33
N ILE A 136 6.34 2.90 15.80
CA ILE A 136 6.26 2.23 17.11
C ILE A 136 7.29 1.09 17.18
N MET A 137 7.36 0.25 16.15
CA MET A 137 8.29 -0.85 16.10
C MET A 137 9.75 -0.38 16.12
N ILE A 138 10.10 0.66 15.36
CA ILE A 138 11.46 1.24 15.39
C ILE A 138 11.82 1.69 16.82
N ILE A 139 10.91 2.38 17.52
CA ILE A 139 11.12 2.84 18.90
C ILE A 139 11.28 1.65 19.85
N VAL A 140 10.40 0.64 19.76
CA VAL A 140 10.45 -0.56 20.60
C VAL A 140 11.76 -1.30 20.39
N LEU A 141 12.16 -1.54 19.13
CA LEU A 141 13.39 -2.26 18.79
C LEU A 141 14.66 -1.53 19.26
N ALA A 142 14.62 -0.19 19.31
CA ALA A 142 15.72 0.60 19.86
C ALA A 142 15.84 0.46 21.40
N LYS A 143 14.73 0.24 22.10
CA LYS A 143 14.65 0.19 23.58
C LYS A 143 14.83 -1.21 24.17
N VAL A 144 14.47 -2.27 23.43
CA VAL A 144 14.56 -3.66 23.91
C VAL A 144 16.03 -4.03 24.21
N ARG A 145 16.27 -4.52 25.43
CA ARG A 145 17.61 -4.90 25.92
C ARG A 145 18.07 -6.25 25.35
N VAL A 146 17.16 -7.21 25.26
CA VAL A 146 17.46 -8.57 24.77
C VAL A 146 17.44 -8.58 23.24
N LYS A 147 18.62 -8.66 22.63
CA LYS A 147 18.80 -8.55 21.16
C LYS A 147 18.02 -9.62 20.39
N THR A 148 18.07 -10.88 20.81
CA THR A 148 17.37 -11.99 20.15
C THR A 148 15.85 -11.82 20.19
N PHE A 149 15.33 -11.30 21.31
CA PHE A 149 13.91 -11.00 21.44
C PHE A 149 13.50 -9.85 20.52
N ALA A 150 14.31 -8.78 20.44
CA ALA A 150 14.09 -7.68 19.51
C ALA A 150 14.04 -8.18 18.05
N PHE A 151 14.93 -9.09 17.67
CA PHE A 151 14.91 -9.71 16.33
C PHE A 151 13.59 -10.42 16.04
N GLY A 152 13.15 -11.30 16.95
CA GLY A 152 11.87 -12.00 16.81
C GLY A 152 10.70 -11.02 16.67
N LEU A 153 10.64 -9.99 17.51
CA LEU A 153 9.59 -8.97 17.44
C LEU A 153 9.60 -8.21 16.11
N GLY A 154 10.78 -7.78 15.65
CA GLY A 154 10.94 -6.95 14.46
C GLY A 154 10.47 -7.63 13.18
N TRP A 155 10.56 -8.96 13.12
CA TRP A 155 10.04 -9.75 12.01
C TRP A 155 8.58 -10.17 12.23
N VAL A 156 8.22 -10.69 13.40
CA VAL A 156 6.88 -11.29 13.59
C VAL A 156 5.77 -10.26 13.62
N ILE A 157 5.91 -9.17 14.38
CA ILE A 157 4.80 -8.21 14.57
C ILE A 157 4.35 -7.59 13.25
N PRO A 158 5.24 -7.08 12.37
CA PRO A 158 4.83 -6.49 11.10
C PRO A 158 4.06 -7.44 10.19
N TRP A 159 4.47 -8.72 10.12
CA TRP A 159 3.78 -9.73 9.32
C TRP A 159 2.41 -10.10 9.89
N VAL A 160 2.31 -10.29 11.21
CA VAL A 160 1.04 -10.55 11.88
C VAL A 160 0.08 -9.38 11.66
N TRP A 161 0.57 -8.16 11.83
CA TRP A 161 -0.23 -6.95 11.58
C TRP A 161 -0.72 -6.88 10.13
N ALA A 162 0.16 -7.10 9.16
CA ALA A 162 -0.22 -7.07 7.74
C ALA A 162 -1.29 -8.14 7.42
N GLY A 163 -1.16 -9.34 8.00
CA GLY A 163 -2.17 -10.39 7.89
C GLY A 163 -3.53 -9.98 8.46
N VAL A 164 -3.54 -9.44 9.69
CA VAL A 164 -4.77 -8.96 10.34
C VAL A 164 -5.41 -7.81 9.55
N TRP A 165 -4.63 -6.82 9.12
CA TRP A 165 -5.12 -5.68 8.33
C TRP A 165 -5.68 -6.12 6.97
N SER A 166 -5.06 -7.11 6.34
CA SER A 166 -5.55 -7.71 5.09
C SER A 166 -6.91 -8.39 5.28
N ILE A 167 -7.09 -9.14 6.38
CA ILE A 167 -8.38 -9.76 6.71
C ILE A 167 -9.45 -8.69 6.95
N VAL A 168 -9.15 -7.67 7.76
CA VAL A 168 -10.07 -6.55 8.03
C VAL A 168 -10.47 -5.85 6.73
N THR A 169 -9.48 -5.52 5.89
CA THR A 169 -9.70 -4.88 4.58
C THR A 169 -10.58 -5.75 3.68
N THR A 170 -10.36 -7.06 3.66
CA THR A 170 -11.14 -7.98 2.83
C THR A 170 -12.62 -7.97 3.20
N TYR A 171 -12.94 -8.02 4.50
CA TYR A 171 -14.32 -7.96 4.96
C TYR A 171 -14.95 -6.59 4.71
N TRP A 172 -14.20 -5.51 4.95
CA TRP A 172 -14.67 -4.14 4.69
C TRP A 172 -15.01 -3.92 3.23
N VAL A 173 -14.10 -4.26 2.31
CA VAL A 173 -14.33 -4.18 0.86
C VAL A 173 -15.54 -5.01 0.44
N LYS A 174 -15.66 -6.25 0.92
CA LYS A 174 -16.84 -7.10 0.63
C LYS A 174 -18.13 -6.48 1.16
N SER A 175 -18.12 -5.79 2.30
CA SER A 175 -19.30 -5.09 2.81
C SER A 175 -19.66 -3.89 1.95
N ALA A 176 -18.70 -3.01 1.68
CA ALA A 176 -18.88 -1.79 0.90
C ALA A 176 -19.38 -2.10 -0.54
N LEU A 177 -18.84 -3.14 -1.18
CA LEU A 177 -19.28 -3.57 -2.51
C LEU A 177 -20.70 -4.16 -2.51
N ARG A 178 -21.12 -4.82 -1.42
CA ARG A 178 -22.50 -5.32 -1.26
C ARG A 178 -23.49 -4.16 -1.13
N GLU A 179 -23.15 -3.15 -0.34
CA GLU A 179 -23.96 -1.94 -0.18
C GLU A 179 -24.05 -1.13 -1.47
N GLU A 180 -22.93 -1.00 -2.18
CA GLU A 180 -22.89 -0.38 -3.50
C GLU A 180 -23.87 -1.08 -4.45
N ARG A 181 -23.78 -2.42 -4.59
CA ARG A 181 -24.70 -3.20 -5.44
C ARG A 181 -26.17 -2.99 -5.06
N ARG A 182 -26.50 -3.01 -3.77
CA ARG A 182 -27.88 -2.78 -3.29
C ARG A 182 -28.39 -1.41 -3.70
N THR A 183 -27.54 -0.38 -3.66
CA THR A 183 -27.96 0.98 -4.01
C THR A 183 -28.25 1.12 -5.50
N TRP A 184 -27.42 0.51 -6.35
CA TRP A 184 -27.63 0.52 -7.81
C TRP A 184 -28.93 -0.18 -8.22
N ILE A 185 -29.28 -1.29 -7.56
CA ILE A 185 -30.56 -1.98 -7.78
C ILE A 185 -31.73 -1.08 -7.39
N LYS A 186 -31.65 -0.38 -6.24
CA LYS A 186 -32.71 0.53 -5.80
C LYS A 186 -32.91 1.70 -6.77
N THR A 187 -31.83 2.35 -7.20
CA THR A 187 -31.88 3.46 -8.17
C THR A 187 -32.50 3.01 -9.48
N LYS A 188 -32.07 1.87 -10.03
CA LYS A 188 -32.63 1.32 -11.27
C LYS A 188 -34.11 0.93 -11.13
N SER A 189 -34.53 0.46 -9.96
CA SER A 189 -35.94 0.12 -9.70
C SER A 189 -36.82 1.37 -9.57
N ALA A 190 -36.26 2.47 -9.09
CA ALA A 190 -36.96 3.75 -8.94
C ALA A 190 -37.07 4.54 -10.27
N GLU A 191 -36.18 4.29 -11.25
CA GLU A 191 -36.26 4.90 -12.60
C GLU A 191 -37.26 4.19 -13.53
N VAL A 192 -37.71 2.98 -13.17
CA VAL A 192 -38.63 2.16 -13.98
C VAL A 192 -40.10 2.33 -13.51
N VAL A 193 -40.32 3.07 -12.42
CA VAL A 193 -41.66 3.43 -11.88
C VAL A 193 -41.93 4.90 -12.18
#